data_AF-A0A968PD29-F1
#
_entry.id   AF-A0A968PD29-F1
#
_cell.length_a   1.000
_cell.length_b   1.000
_cell.length_c   1.000
_cell.angle_alpha   90.00
_cell.angle_beta   90.00
_cell.angle_gamma   90.00
#
_symmetry.space_group_name_H-M   'P 1'
#
loop_
_entity.id
_entity.type
_entity.pdbx_description
1 polymer ?
#
loop_
_entity_poly.entity_id
_entity_poly.type
_entity_poly.pdbx_seq_one_letter_code
_entity_poly.pdbx_strand_id
1 'polypeptide(L)'
;MIQTMLLRWKGSLVPREEMEAYTQRLADLLLRGCRIDRVQLYTVARHTRESEAKPITNLQLDRLADLVRHHLPMLEVEVFYKHG
;
A
#
# COMPACT_ATOMS: atom_id res chain seq x y z
N MET A 1 -6.29 -4.87 -11.56
CA MET A 1 -6.23 -4.05 -10.33
C MET A 1 -5.69 -4.85 -9.13
N ILE A 2 -4.92 -4.20 -8.24
CA ILE A 2 -4.39 -4.78 -6.98
C ILE A 2 -4.89 -3.95 -5.79
N GLN A 3 -5.32 -4.63 -4.72
CA GLN A 3 -5.71 -4.01 -3.45
C GLN A 3 -4.69 -4.35 -2.37
N THR A 4 -4.07 -3.33 -1.78
CA THR A 4 -2.98 -3.49 -0.80
C THR A 4 -3.40 -2.88 0.52
N MET A 5 -3.57 -3.74 1.52
CA MET A 5 -3.85 -3.33 2.89
C MET A 5 -2.55 -3.03 3.64
N LEU A 6 -2.44 -1.82 4.16
CA LEU A 6 -1.31 -1.36 4.97
C LEU A 6 -1.79 -1.15 6.41
N LEU A 7 -1.06 -1.73 7.36
CA LEU A 7 -1.40 -1.69 8.79
C LEU A 7 -0.12 -1.60 9.62
N ARG A 8 -0.25 -1.20 10.89
CA ARG A 8 0.82 -1.46 11.86
C ARG A 8 0.65 -2.89 12.38
N TRP A 9 1.72 -3.66 12.31
CA TRP A 9 1.78 -5.02 12.85
C TRP A 9 2.71 -5.03 14.06
N LYS A 10 2.23 -5.51 15.21
CA LYS A 10 3.01 -5.56 16.47
C LYS A 10 3.69 -4.23 16.81
N GLY A 11 3.03 -3.12 16.52
CA GLY A 11 3.55 -1.79 16.81
C GLY A 11 4.54 -1.24 15.78
N SER A 12 4.72 -1.88 14.62
CA SER A 12 5.60 -1.39 13.53
C SER A 12 4.81 -1.14 12.26
N LEU A 13 5.11 -0.02 11.57
CA LEU A 13 4.63 0.21 10.20
C LEU A 13 5.39 -0.71 9.24
N VAL A 14 4.84 -0.95 8.04
CA VAL A 14 5.62 -1.57 6.96
C VAL A 14 6.96 -0.84 6.79
N PRO A 15 8.10 -1.55 6.81
CA PRO A 15 9.39 -0.94 6.56
C PRO A 15 9.49 -0.36 5.15
N ARG A 16 10.38 0.61 4.95
CA ARG A 16 10.54 1.27 3.66
C ARG A 16 11.06 0.29 2.61
N GLU A 17 12.03 -0.53 2.98
CA GLU A 17 12.64 -1.56 2.14
C GLU A 17 11.63 -2.59 1.64
N GLU A 18 10.64 -2.95 2.46
CA GLU A 18 9.55 -3.86 2.07
C GLU A 18 8.63 -3.22 1.04
N MET A 19 8.36 -1.92 1.18
CA MET A 19 7.59 -1.17 0.17
C MET A 19 8.35 -1.01 -1.15
N GLU A 20 9.66 -0.79 -1.09
CA GLU A 20 10.53 -0.73 -2.28
C GLU A 20 10.60 -2.10 -2.98
N ALA A 21 10.71 -3.19 -2.22
CA ALA A 21 10.65 -4.54 -2.78
C ALA A 21 9.28 -4.84 -3.42
N TYR A 22 8.19 -4.42 -2.77
CA TYR A 22 6.84 -4.52 -3.31
C TYR A 22 6.69 -3.76 -4.63
N THR A 23 7.13 -2.49 -4.70
CA THR A 23 7.03 -1.68 -5.93
C THR A 23 7.91 -2.23 -7.04
N GLN A 24 9.12 -2.71 -6.73
CA GLN A 24 9.97 -3.37 -7.71
C GLN A 24 9.30 -4.61 -8.31
N ARG A 25 8.60 -5.40 -7.49
CA ARG A 25 7.88 -6.58 -8.00
C ARG A 25 6.72 -6.21 -8.91
N LEU A 26 6.03 -5.10 -8.65
CA LEU A 26 5.01 -4.59 -9.58
C LEU A 26 5.64 -4.13 -10.90
N ALA A 27 6.79 -3.44 -10.84
CA ALA A 27 7.53 -3.05 -12.04
C ALA A 27 7.89 -4.27 -12.90
N ASP A 28 8.43 -5.32 -12.28
CA ASP A 28 8.83 -6.55 -12.98
C ASP A 28 7.63 -7.23 -13.67
N LEU A 29 6.45 -7.22 -13.04
CA LEU A 29 5.23 -7.76 -13.64
C LEU A 29 4.80 -6.93 -14.85
N LEU A 30 4.78 -5.61 -14.73
CA LEU A 30 4.44 -4.69 -15.83
C LEU A 30 5.41 -4.87 -17.02
N LEU A 31 6.71 -4.99 -16.75
CA LEU A 31 7.74 -5.22 -17.77
C LEU A 31 7.55 -6.55 -18.51
N ARG A 32 7.00 -7.56 -17.84
CA ARG A 32 6.68 -8.88 -18.43
C ARG A 32 5.35 -8.90 -19.18
N GLY A 33 4.71 -7.74 -19.37
CA GLY A 33 3.46 -7.60 -20.09
C GLY A 33 2.21 -7.83 -19.23
N CYS A 34 2.34 -7.93 -17.91
CA CYS A 34 1.18 -7.92 -17.03
C CYS A 34 0.46 -6.58 -17.14
N ARG A 35 -0.87 -6.61 -17.19
CA ARG A 35 -1.69 -5.40 -17.16
C ARG A 35 -2.20 -5.20 -15.74
N ILE A 36 -1.72 -4.14 -15.08
CA ILE A 36 -2.21 -3.69 -13.78
C ILE A 36 -2.82 -2.31 -14.00
N ASP A 37 -4.14 -2.21 -13.86
CA ASP A 37 -4.84 -0.94 -14.14
C ASP A 37 -4.54 0.10 -13.06
N ARG A 38 -4.61 -0.32 -11.79
CA ARG A 38 -4.39 0.52 -10.62
C ARG A 38 -3.97 -0.31 -9.40
N VAL A 39 -3.35 0.37 -8.44
CA VAL A 39 -3.12 -0.09 -7.06
C VAL A 39 -3.97 0.75 -6.12
N GLN A 40 -4.75 0.09 -5.28
CA GLN A 40 -5.51 0.73 -4.23
C GLN A 40 -4.86 0.48 -2.88
N LEU A 41 -4.46 1.55 -2.19
CA LEU A 41 -3.91 1.49 -0.84
C LEU A 41 -4.98 1.83 0.18
N TYR A 42 -5.11 0.99 1.20
CA TYR A 42 -6.08 1.19 2.27
C TYR A 42 -5.57 0.63 3.59
N THR A 43 -6.27 0.94 4.68
CA THR A 43 -5.96 0.39 6.01
C THR A 43 -7.19 -0.26 6.63
N VAL A 44 -6.99 -0.97 7.75
CA VAL A 44 -8.08 -1.66 8.46
C VAL A 44 -9.16 -0.67 8.93
N ALA A 45 -10.39 -0.84 8.45
CA ALA A 45 -11.50 0.06 8.79
C ALA A 45 -12.12 -0.25 10.16
N ARG A 46 -12.04 -1.51 10.61
CA ARG A 46 -12.67 -2.01 11.84
C ARG A 46 -11.64 -2.69 12.73
N HIS A 47 -12.03 -3.00 13.96
CA HIS A 47 -11.24 -3.89 14.80
C HIS A 47 -11.07 -5.25 14.11
N THR A 48 -9.82 -5.64 13.92
CA THR A 48 -9.41 -6.97 13.46
C THR A 48 -9.46 -7.98 14.60
N ARG A 49 -9.46 -9.28 14.27
CA ARG A 49 -9.35 -10.34 15.28
C ARG A 49 -8.01 -10.28 16.01
N GLU A 50 -6.95 -9.99 15.27
CA GLU A 50 -5.61 -9.77 15.76
C GLU A 50 -5.53 -8.37 16.36
N SER A 51 -5.42 -8.28 17.69
CA SER A 51 -5.37 -6.99 18.40
C SER A 51 -4.14 -6.16 18.05
N GLU A 52 -3.06 -6.80 17.59
CA GLU A 52 -1.81 -6.18 17.14
C GLU A 52 -1.88 -5.55 15.75
N ALA A 53 -2.89 -5.89 14.95
CA ALA A 53 -3.14 -5.27 13.65
C ALA A 53 -3.90 -3.95 13.85
N LYS A 54 -3.20 -2.82 13.70
CA LYS A 54 -3.76 -1.48 13.91
C LYS A 54 -3.80 -0.69 12.61
N PRO A 55 -4.78 0.21 12.43
CA PRO A 55 -4.79 1.10 11.28
C PRO A 55 -3.56 2.01 11.28
N ILE A 56 -3.18 2.47 10.09
CA ILE A 56 -2.22 3.55 9.90
C ILE A 56 -2.96 4.87 9.70
N THR A 57 -2.30 6.00 9.96
CA THR A 57 -2.91 7.32 9.75
C THR A 57 -3.03 7.64 8.25
N ASN A 58 -3.92 8.56 7.89
CA ASN A 58 -4.03 9.04 6.50
C ASN A 58 -2.68 9.57 5.99
N LEU A 59 -1.95 10.34 6.80
CA LEU A 59 -0.61 10.83 6.46
C LEU A 59 0.40 9.71 6.22
N GLN A 60 0.34 8.61 6.98
CA GLN A 60 1.20 7.45 6.73
C GLN A 60 0.82 6.75 5.42
N LEU A 61 -0.47 6.63 5.14
CA LEU A 61 -0.97 6.05 3.91
C LEU A 61 -0.56 6.88 2.68
N ASP A 62 -0.63 8.21 2.78
CA ASP A 62 -0.21 9.15 1.74
C ASP A 62 1.28 9.03 1.44
N ARG A 63 2.13 8.99 2.48
CA ARG A 63 3.58 8.81 2.30
C ARG A 63 3.93 7.51 1.59
N LEU A 64 3.21 6.42 1.90
CA LEU A 64 3.41 5.13 1.25
C LEU A 64 2.87 5.15 -0.19
N ALA A 65 1.76 5.85 -0.44
CA ALA A 65 1.23 6.06 -1.79
C ALA A 65 2.20 6.86 -2.66
N ASP A 66 2.80 7.92 -2.12
CA ASP A 66 3.77 8.74 -2.82
C ASP A 66 5.03 7.95 -3.17
N LEU A 67 5.46 7.03 -2.31
CA LEU A 67 6.53 6.08 -2.63
C LEU A 67 6.13 5.22 -3.83
N VAL A 68 4.94 4.61 -3.84
CA VAL A 68 4.47 3.81 -4.98
C VAL A 68 4.42 4.65 -6.26
N ARG A 69 3.86 5.87 -6.21
CA ARG A 69 3.79 6.79 -7.36
C ARG A 69 5.17 7.18 -7.87
N HIS A 70 6.12 7.44 -6.97
CA HIS A 70 7.49 7.79 -7.33
C HIS A 70 8.19 6.66 -8.10
N HIS A 71 8.03 5.41 -7.64
CA HIS A 71 8.63 4.25 -8.29
C HIS A 71 7.89 3.79 -9.55
N LEU A 72 6.58 4.03 -9.63
CA LEU A 72 5.71 3.57 -10.72
C LEU A 72 4.84 4.72 -11.25
N PRO A 73 5.43 5.74 -11.89
CA PRO A 73 4.71 6.96 -12.29
C PRO A 73 3.60 6.72 -13.33
N MET A 74 3.65 5.60 -14.04
CA MET A 74 2.65 5.21 -15.06
C MET A 74 1.48 4.43 -14.46
N LEU A 75 1.55 4.00 -13.20
CA LEU A 75 0.53 3.18 -12.56
C LEU A 75 -0.38 4.08 -11.71
N GLU A 76 -1.68 3.96 -11.90
CA GLU A 76 -2.65 4.69 -11.08
C GLU A 76 -2.60 4.20 -9.62
N VAL A 77 -2.50 5.14 -8.68
CA VAL A 77 -2.47 4.86 -7.23
C VAL A 77 -3.62 5.60 -6.55
N GLU A 78 -4.61 4.84 -6.11
CA GLU A 78 -5.75 5.33 -5.34
C GLU A 78 -5.56 5.07 -3.85
N VAL A 79 -5.97 6.02 -3.01
CA VAL A 79 -5.90 5.92 -1.55
C VAL A 79 -7.30 5.92 -0.97
N PHE A 80 -7.65 4.89 -0.21
CA PHE A 80 -8.92 4.78 0.50
C PHE A 80 -8.69 4.98 1.99
N TYR A 81 -9.09 6.15 2.47
CA TYR A 81 -9.06 6.45 3.89
C TYR A 81 -10.19 5.72 4.63
N LYS A 82 -9.90 5.34 5.87
CA LYS A 82 -10.95 4.93 6.80
C LYS A 82 -11.90 6.13 6.96
N HIS A 83 -13.15 5.99 6.53
CA HIS A 83 -14.17 6.99 6.82
C HIS A 83 -14.29 7.10 8.34
N GLY A 84 -14.22 8.34 8.84
CA GLY A 84 -14.29 8.68 10.27
C GLY A 84 -15.58 8.21 10.91
#